data_AF-A0A376W2J2-F1
#
_entry.id   AF-A0A376W2J2-F1
#
_cell.length_a   1.000
_cell.length_b   1.000
_cell.length_c   1.000
_cell.angle_alpha   90.00
_cell.angle_beta   90.00
_cell.angle_gamma   90.00
#
_symmetry.space_group_name_H-M   'P 1'
#
loop_
_entity.id
_entity.type
_entity.pdbx_description
1 polymer ?
#
loop_
_entity_poly.entity_id
_entity_poly.type
_entity_poly.pdbx_seq_one_letter_code
_entity_poly.pdbx_strand_id
1 'polypeptide(L)'
;MPASVALHYAVLPLRLDNDELIVGSEDGIDPVSLAALTRKVGRKVRYVIVLRGQIVTGLRHWYARRRGHDPRAMLYNAVQHQWLTEQQAGEIWRQYVPHQFLFAEILTTLGHINRSAINVLLLRHERSSLPLGKFLVTEGVISQETLDRVLTIQRELQVSMQSLLLKAGLNTEQVAQLESENEGE
;
A
#
# COMPACT_ATOMS: atom_id res chain seq x y z
N MET A 1 -2.29 0.00 15.68
CA MET A 1 -1.07 0.81 15.41
C MET A 1 -1.51 2.07 14.68
N PRO A 2 -0.96 3.26 14.99
CA PRO A 2 -1.33 4.49 14.28
C PRO A 2 -0.94 4.44 12.79
N ALA A 3 -1.76 5.05 11.93
CA ALA A 3 -1.52 5.10 10.49
C ALA A 3 -0.17 5.72 10.13
N SER A 4 0.22 6.80 10.81
CA SER A 4 1.51 7.47 10.59
C SER A 4 2.70 6.53 10.83
N VAL A 5 2.62 5.70 11.86
CA VAL A 5 3.65 4.69 12.18
C VAL A 5 3.65 3.59 11.12
N ALA A 6 2.48 3.03 10.79
CA ALA A 6 2.37 1.96 9.80
C ALA A 6 2.92 2.37 8.42
N LEU A 7 2.57 3.57 7.97
CA LEU A 7 2.99 4.12 6.67
C LEU A 7 4.48 4.46 6.64
N HIS A 8 5.02 5.08 7.71
CA HIS A 8 6.44 5.43 7.76
C HIS A 8 7.32 4.17 7.74
N TYR A 9 7.01 3.17 8.57
CA TYR A 9 7.83 1.96 8.61
C TYR A 9 7.47 0.94 7.52
N ALA A 10 6.46 1.22 6.69
CA ALA A 10 5.94 0.31 5.68
C ALA A 10 5.63 -1.08 6.26
N VAL A 11 4.85 -1.12 7.35
CA VAL A 11 4.52 -2.34 8.10
C VAL A 11 3.03 -2.44 8.39
N LEU A 12 2.52 -3.68 8.43
CA LEU A 12 1.12 -3.97 8.77
C LEU A 12 1.04 -4.78 10.08
N PRO A 13 0.22 -4.40 11.07
CA PRO A 13 -0.02 -5.24 12.25
C PRO A 13 -0.71 -6.53 11.82
N LEU A 14 -0.16 -7.69 12.19
CA LEU A 14 -0.76 -8.99 11.86
C LEU A 14 -1.45 -9.61 13.07
N ARG A 15 -0.75 -9.66 14.21
CA ARG A 15 -1.29 -10.21 15.47
C ARG A 15 -0.51 -9.72 16.68
N LEU A 16 -1.11 -9.86 17.86
CA LEU A 16 -0.46 -9.68 19.15
C LEU A 16 -0.24 -11.06 19.79
N ASP A 17 0.97 -11.33 20.24
CA ASP A 17 1.37 -12.61 20.85
C ASP A 17 2.18 -12.33 22.13
N ASN A 18 1.64 -12.65 23.31
CA ASN A 18 2.30 -12.42 24.60
C ASN A 18 2.88 -11.00 24.78
N ASP A 19 2.08 -9.98 24.46
CA ASP A 19 2.45 -8.55 24.47
C ASP A 19 3.52 -8.13 23.43
N GLU A 20 3.96 -9.05 22.56
CA GLU A 20 4.77 -8.75 21.38
C GLU A 20 3.87 -8.54 20.16
N LEU A 21 3.97 -7.36 19.54
CA LEU A 21 3.27 -7.07 18.29
C LEU A 21 4.04 -7.67 17.12
N ILE A 22 3.39 -8.56 16.38
CA ILE A 22 3.93 -9.11 15.14
C ILE A 22 3.43 -8.26 13.97
N VAL A 23 4.38 -7.68 13.24
CA VAL A 23 4.11 -6.92 12.03
C VAL A 23 4.61 -7.64 10.78
N GLY A 24 3.92 -7.48 9.67
CA GLY A 24 4.43 -7.88 8.36
C GLY A 24 5.27 -6.75 7.76
N SER A 25 6.32 -7.13 7.05
CA SER A 25 7.17 -6.25 6.24
C SER A 25 7.52 -6.93 4.93
N GLU A 26 7.63 -6.20 3.83
CA GLU A 26 8.06 -6.78 2.54
C GLU A 26 9.59 -6.89 2.46
N ASP A 27 10.30 -6.10 3.26
CA ASP A 27 11.76 -6.07 3.35
C ASP A 27 12.25 -6.27 4.79
N GLY A 28 13.55 -6.53 4.94
CA GLY A 28 14.23 -6.42 6.22
C GLY A 28 14.13 -5.01 6.81
N ILE A 29 13.72 -4.95 8.08
CA ILE A 29 13.76 -3.73 8.88
C ILE A 29 15.13 -3.66 9.57
N ASP A 30 15.87 -2.59 9.34
CA ASP A 30 17.16 -2.43 9.99
C ASP A 30 17.00 -2.29 11.53
N PRO A 31 18.02 -2.65 12.33
CA PRO A 31 17.91 -2.66 13.78
C PRO A 31 17.53 -1.30 14.41
N VAL A 32 17.97 -0.19 13.80
CA VAL A 32 17.68 1.15 14.30
C VAL A 32 16.22 1.50 14.07
N SER A 33 15.69 1.23 12.87
CA SER A 33 14.28 1.41 12.54
C SER A 33 13.37 0.52 13.38
N LEU A 34 13.75 -0.74 13.63
CA LEU A 34 12.98 -1.66 14.47
C LEU A 34 12.92 -1.20 15.94
N ALA A 35 14.03 -0.71 16.48
CA ALA A 35 14.06 -0.14 17.83
C ALA A 35 13.20 1.13 17.93
N ALA A 36 13.23 1.99 16.91
CA ALA A 36 12.39 3.19 16.85
C ALA A 36 10.89 2.84 16.75
N LEU A 37 10.53 1.86 15.91
CA LEU A 37 9.18 1.32 15.81
C LEU A 37 8.68 0.79 17.15
N THR A 38 9.49 -0.02 17.84
CA THR A 38 9.19 -0.55 19.19
C THR A 38 8.86 0.57 20.18
N ARG A 39 9.68 1.63 20.22
CA ARG A 39 9.45 2.80 21.09
C ARG A 39 8.15 3.53 20.75
N LYS A 40 7.86 3.73 19.45
CA LYS A 40 6.65 4.42 18.97
C LYS A 40 5.38 3.62 19.25
N VAL A 41 5.43 2.30 19.14
CA VAL A 41 4.29 1.42 19.43
C VAL A 41 4.09 1.24 20.95
N GLY A 42 5.14 1.41 21.75
CA GLY A 42 5.08 1.31 23.21
C GLY A 42 5.06 -0.13 23.73
N ARG A 43 5.45 -1.11 22.91
CA ARG A 43 5.60 -2.54 23.28
C ARG A 43 6.61 -3.21 22.36
N LYS A 44 7.03 -4.43 22.69
CA LYS A 44 7.94 -5.23 21.86
C LYS A 44 7.34 -5.44 20.47
N VAL A 45 8.16 -5.30 19.43
CA VAL A 45 7.78 -5.55 18.04
C VAL A 45 8.72 -6.56 17.42
N ARG A 46 8.15 -7.58 16.78
CA ARG A 46 8.84 -8.50 15.89
C ARG A 46 8.24 -8.40 14.50
N TYR A 47 9.06 -8.57 13.47
CA TYR A 47 8.56 -8.58 12.10
C TYR A 47 8.70 -9.95 11.45
N VAL A 48 7.82 -10.23 10.50
CA VAL A 48 7.92 -11.35 9.56
C VAL A 48 7.98 -10.80 8.14
N ILE A 49 8.77 -11.44 7.29
CA ILE A 49 8.81 -11.10 5.87
C ILE A 49 7.57 -11.69 5.20
N VAL A 50 6.87 -10.86 4.45
CA VAL A 50 5.69 -11.25 3.67
C VAL A 50 5.95 -11.08 2.18
N LEU A 51 5.04 -11.60 1.35
CA LEU A 51 5.19 -11.47 -0.10
C LEU A 51 4.97 -10.02 -0.56
N ARG A 52 5.64 -9.65 -1.65
CA ARG A 52 5.56 -8.30 -2.22
C ARG A 52 4.11 -7.89 -2.48
N GLY A 53 3.82 -6.63 -2.19
CA GLY A 53 2.52 -5.99 -2.33
C GLY A 53 1.49 -6.36 -1.25
N GLN A 54 1.74 -7.34 -0.38
CA GLN A 54 0.82 -7.67 0.72
C GLN A 54 0.72 -6.54 1.76
N ILE A 55 1.83 -5.86 2.05
CA ILE A 55 1.83 -4.72 2.95
C ILE A 55 1.25 -3.52 2.24
N VAL A 56 1.61 -3.28 0.98
CA VAL A 56 1.06 -2.14 0.22
C VAL A 56 -0.46 -2.22 0.12
N THR A 57 -1.01 -3.38 -0.23
CA THR A 57 -2.46 -3.60 -0.31
C THR A 57 -3.13 -3.46 1.06
N GLY A 58 -2.56 -4.06 2.11
CA GLY A 58 -3.09 -3.94 3.47
C GLY A 58 -3.05 -2.52 4.01
N LEU A 59 -1.97 -1.76 3.76
CA LEU A 59 -1.85 -0.37 4.16
C LEU A 59 -2.91 0.51 3.47
N ARG A 60 -3.18 0.27 2.19
CA ARG A 60 -4.23 0.98 1.46
C ARG A 60 -5.62 0.64 2.02
N HIS A 61 -5.90 -0.63 2.28
CA HIS A 61 -7.17 -1.05 2.84
C HIS A 61 -7.44 -0.44 4.23
N TRP A 62 -6.49 -0.54 5.15
CA TRP A 62 -6.72 -0.15 6.56
C TRP A 62 -6.40 1.32 6.87
N TYR A 63 -5.50 1.96 6.12
CA TYR A 63 -4.98 3.29 6.47
C TYR A 63 -5.13 4.34 5.38
N ALA A 64 -5.64 4.02 4.19
CA ALA A 64 -5.93 5.07 3.20
C ALA A 64 -7.06 5.97 3.69
N ARG A 65 -6.89 7.29 3.52
CA ARG A 65 -7.86 8.31 3.93
C ARG A 65 -9.11 8.37 3.03
N ARG A 66 -9.14 7.62 1.93
CA ARG A 66 -10.28 7.50 1.01
C ARG A 66 -10.50 6.02 0.74
N ARG A 67 -11.59 5.47 1.29
CA ARG A 67 -11.92 4.05 1.26
C ARG A 67 -12.53 3.57 -0.07
N GLY A 68 -12.87 4.48 -0.98
CA GLY A 68 -13.69 4.21 -2.17
C GLY A 68 -13.15 3.28 -3.25
N HIS A 69 -12.02 2.60 -3.05
CA HIS A 69 -11.46 1.65 -4.01
C HIS A 69 -10.77 0.48 -3.30
N ASP A 70 -11.50 -0.29 -2.49
CA ASP A 70 -10.98 -1.56 -1.96
C ASP A 70 -11.04 -2.65 -3.05
N PRO A 71 -9.90 -3.07 -3.64
CA PRO A 71 -9.92 -4.09 -4.69
C PRO A 71 -10.41 -5.44 -4.19
N ARG A 72 -10.33 -5.70 -2.86
CA ARG A 72 -10.83 -6.94 -2.27
C ARG A 72 -12.36 -6.97 -2.25
N ALA A 73 -13.00 -5.84 -1.95
CA ALA A 73 -14.45 -5.69 -1.99
C ALA A 73 -15.00 -5.90 -3.41
N MET A 74 -14.34 -5.36 -4.44
CA MET A 74 -14.76 -5.60 -5.83
C MET A 74 -14.79 -7.08 -6.20
N LEU A 75 -13.77 -7.85 -5.77
CA LEU A 75 -13.73 -9.29 -6.01
C LEU A 75 -14.80 -10.04 -5.22
N TYR A 76 -15.06 -9.62 -3.98
CA TYR A 76 -16.14 -10.19 -3.17
C TYR A 76 -17.50 -9.95 -3.83
N ASN A 77 -17.81 -8.71 -4.22
CA ASN A 77 -19.07 -8.37 -4.88
C ASN A 77 -19.23 -9.08 -6.22
N ALA A 78 -18.16 -9.19 -7.02
CA ALA A 78 -18.19 -9.95 -8.27
C ALA A 78 -18.55 -11.44 -8.07
N VAL A 79 -18.13 -12.02 -6.93
CA VAL A 79 -18.53 -13.40 -6.54
C VAL A 79 -19.97 -13.44 -6.06
N GLN A 80 -20.42 -12.45 -5.27
CA GLN A 80 -21.83 -12.37 -4.82
C GLN A 80 -22.80 -12.24 -6.00
N HIS A 81 -22.44 -11.45 -7.02
CA HIS A 81 -23.19 -11.32 -8.27
C HIS A 81 -23.07 -12.53 -9.20
N GLN A 82 -22.31 -13.56 -8.82
CA GLN A 82 -22.04 -14.77 -9.62
C GLN A 82 -21.33 -14.50 -10.95
N TRP A 83 -20.68 -13.33 -11.10
CA TRP A 83 -19.88 -13.00 -12.27
C TRP A 83 -18.50 -13.66 -12.24
N LEU A 84 -18.01 -13.98 -11.03
CA LEU A 84 -16.81 -14.76 -10.80
C LEU A 84 -17.10 -15.91 -9.84
N THR A 85 -16.34 -16.99 -9.99
CA THR A 85 -16.18 -18.02 -8.95
C THR A 85 -15.17 -17.57 -7.90
N GLU A 86 -15.23 -18.16 -6.71
CA GLU A 86 -14.21 -17.92 -5.67
C GLU A 86 -12.79 -18.25 -6.15
N GLN A 87 -12.65 -19.28 -7.00
CA GLN A 87 -11.36 -19.65 -7.59
C GLN A 87 -10.83 -18.53 -8.49
N GLN A 88 -11.65 -18.01 -9.41
CA GLN A 88 -11.26 -16.91 -10.29
C GLN A 88 -10.90 -15.65 -9.49
N ALA A 89 -11.70 -15.31 -8.48
CA ALA A 89 -11.39 -14.19 -7.60
C ALA A 89 -10.04 -14.37 -6.88
N GLY A 90 -9.73 -15.59 -6.43
CA GLY A 90 -8.43 -15.95 -5.84
C GLY A 90 -7.27 -15.83 -6.83
N GLU A 91 -7.45 -16.24 -8.08
CA GLU A 91 -6.45 -16.11 -9.15
C GLU A 91 -6.18 -14.65 -9.51
N ILE A 92 -7.22 -13.84 -9.64
CA ILE A 92 -7.10 -12.40 -9.89
C ILE A 92 -6.35 -11.73 -8.73
N TRP A 93 -6.69 -12.06 -7.48
CA TRP A 93 -5.99 -11.51 -6.33
C TRP A 93 -4.49 -11.85 -6.33
N ARG A 94 -4.13 -13.09 -6.68
CA ARG A 94 -2.72 -13.51 -6.80
C ARG A 94 -1.97 -12.77 -7.92
N GLN A 95 -2.65 -12.35 -8.97
CA GLN A 95 -2.06 -11.52 -10.03
C GLN A 95 -1.96 -10.05 -9.61
N TYR A 96 -2.95 -9.53 -8.88
CA TYR A 96 -3.03 -8.14 -8.47
C TYR A 96 -1.98 -7.74 -7.43
N VAL A 97 -1.87 -8.52 -6.34
CA VAL A 97 -1.10 -8.15 -5.14
C VAL A 97 0.38 -7.89 -5.43
N PRO A 98 1.13 -8.77 -6.13
CA PRO A 98 2.58 -8.60 -6.31
C PRO A 98 2.99 -7.35 -7.10
N HIS A 99 2.05 -6.74 -7.81
CA HIS A 99 2.25 -5.55 -8.62
C HIS A 99 1.79 -4.28 -7.92
N GLN A 100 1.71 -4.27 -6.58
CA GLN A 100 1.38 -3.06 -5.82
C GLN A 100 2.62 -2.52 -5.13
N PHE A 101 2.88 -1.22 -5.30
CA PHE A 101 4.11 -0.57 -4.87
C PHE A 101 3.81 0.69 -4.02
N LEU A 102 4.66 0.96 -3.03
CA LEU A 102 4.62 2.23 -2.31
C LEU A 102 5.33 3.33 -3.11
N PHE A 103 4.82 4.55 -3.03
CA PHE A 103 5.45 5.69 -3.71
C PHE A 103 6.90 5.91 -3.24
N ALA A 104 7.14 5.76 -1.93
CA ALA A 104 8.48 5.86 -1.34
C ALA A 104 9.44 4.78 -1.86
N GLU A 105 8.94 3.57 -2.11
CA GLU A 105 9.72 2.46 -2.68
C GLU A 105 10.20 2.83 -4.10
N ILE A 106 9.30 3.28 -4.97
CA ILE A 106 9.64 3.67 -6.35
C ILE A 106 10.69 4.81 -6.35
N LEU A 107 10.54 5.81 -5.47
CA LEU A 107 11.54 6.88 -5.33
C LEU A 107 12.93 6.35 -4.98
N THR A 108 13.00 5.36 -4.08
CA THR A 108 14.27 4.76 -3.69
C THR A 108 14.86 3.88 -4.78
N THR A 109 14.05 3.08 -5.48
CA THR A 109 14.50 2.20 -6.57
C THR A 109 15.04 2.99 -7.75
N LEU A 110 14.42 4.14 -8.09
CA LEU A 110 14.88 5.00 -9.18
C LEU A 110 16.11 5.86 -8.81
N GLY A 111 16.60 5.76 -7.57
CA GLY A 111 17.78 6.49 -7.11
C GLY A 111 17.55 7.98 -6.84
N HIS A 112 16.31 8.45 -6.84
CA HIS A 112 16.00 9.85 -6.54
C HIS A 112 16.27 10.20 -5.07
N ILE A 113 16.09 9.24 -4.15
CA ILE A 113 16.33 9.40 -2.72
C ILE A 113 16.90 8.09 -2.17
N ASN A 114 17.99 8.15 -1.40
CA ASN A 114 18.52 6.94 -0.76
C ASN A 114 17.69 6.52 0.48
N ARG A 115 17.86 5.27 0.94
CA ARG A 115 17.05 4.67 2.02
C ARG A 115 17.17 5.40 3.37
N SER A 116 18.33 5.99 3.66
CA SER A 116 18.52 6.76 4.89
C SER A 116 17.80 8.11 4.84
N ALA A 117 17.87 8.79 3.69
CA ALA A 117 17.23 10.08 3.48
C ALA A 117 15.70 9.96 3.49
N ILE A 118 15.13 8.92 2.86
CA ILE A 118 13.68 8.73 2.86
C ILE A 118 13.12 8.52 4.27
N ASN A 119 13.83 7.79 5.15
CA ASN A 119 13.39 7.59 6.55
C ASN A 119 13.31 8.92 7.32
N VAL A 120 14.29 9.80 7.15
CA VAL A 120 14.27 11.14 7.77
C VAL A 120 13.10 11.98 7.24
N LEU A 121 12.80 11.86 5.94
CA LEU A 121 11.69 12.58 5.31
C LEU A 121 10.34 12.05 5.77
N LEU A 122 10.18 10.73 5.90
CA LEU A 122 8.96 10.11 6.44
C LEU A 122 8.71 10.51 7.89
N LEU A 123 9.76 10.62 8.72
CA LEU A 123 9.65 11.16 10.09
C LEU A 123 9.11 12.60 10.13
N ARG A 124 9.58 13.47 9.22
CA ARG A 124 9.09 14.85 9.13
C ARG A 124 7.66 14.89 8.59
N HIS A 125 7.37 14.03 7.61
CA HIS A 125 6.06 13.90 6.98
C HIS A 125 4.96 13.48 7.96
N GLU A 126 5.28 12.75 9.04
CA GLU A 126 4.32 12.41 10.11
C GLU A 126 3.58 13.64 10.69
N ARG A 127 4.21 14.83 10.62
CA ARG A 127 3.65 16.10 11.13
C ARG A 127 2.93 16.90 10.04
N SER A 128 2.95 16.44 8.80
CA SER A 128 2.34 17.10 7.66
C SER A 128 0.99 16.47 7.31
N SER A 129 0.07 17.31 6.84
CA SER A 129 -1.21 16.86 6.28
C SER A 129 -1.14 16.64 4.76
N LEU A 130 -0.04 17.06 4.11
CA LEU A 130 0.14 16.94 2.67
C LEU A 130 0.33 15.46 2.27
N PRO A 131 -0.10 15.06 1.05
CA PRO A 131 0.35 13.80 0.46
C PRO A 131 1.88 13.78 0.35
N LEU A 132 2.50 12.61 0.57
CA LEU A 132 3.96 12.47 0.61
C LEU A 132 4.65 13.10 -0.61
N GLY A 133 4.15 12.85 -1.83
CA GLY A 133 4.69 13.46 -3.04
C GLY A 133 4.69 14.99 -3.02
N LYS A 134 3.57 15.61 -2.62
CA LYS A 134 3.47 17.07 -2.48
C LYS A 134 4.39 17.61 -1.39
N PHE A 135 4.45 16.92 -0.25
CA PHE A 135 5.37 17.26 0.83
C PHE A 135 6.82 17.30 0.34
N LEU A 136 7.27 16.29 -0.39
CA LEU A 136 8.64 16.23 -0.90
C LEU A 136 8.96 17.34 -1.90
N VAL A 137 7.99 17.76 -2.71
CA VAL A 137 8.14 18.93 -3.61
C VAL A 137 8.22 20.22 -2.81
N THR A 138 7.33 20.41 -1.82
CA THR A 138 7.33 21.61 -0.96
C THR A 138 8.63 21.76 -0.16
N GLU A 139 9.21 20.65 0.31
CA GLU A 139 10.49 20.63 1.03
C GLU A 139 11.71 20.74 0.10
N GLY A 140 11.51 20.85 -1.22
CA GLY A 140 12.59 20.97 -2.21
C GLY A 140 13.42 19.69 -2.39
N VAL A 141 12.92 18.55 -1.95
CA VAL A 141 13.62 17.25 -2.06
C VAL A 141 13.58 16.72 -3.49
N ILE A 142 12.44 16.91 -4.16
CA ILE A 142 12.24 16.52 -5.56
C ILE A 142 11.55 17.66 -6.31
N SER A 143 11.73 17.73 -7.63
CA SER A 143 10.97 18.64 -8.49
C SER A 143 9.55 18.11 -8.75
N GLN A 144 8.64 18.98 -9.18
CA GLN A 144 7.31 18.57 -9.66
C GLN A 144 7.42 17.60 -10.85
N GLU A 145 8.35 17.84 -11.76
CA GLU A 145 8.65 16.94 -12.89
C GLU A 145 9.06 15.54 -12.40
N THR A 146 9.89 15.46 -11.36
CA THR A 146 10.30 14.18 -10.77
C THR A 146 9.09 13.47 -10.15
N LEU A 147 8.24 14.19 -9.42
CA LEU A 147 7.01 13.65 -8.87
C LEU A 147 6.12 13.05 -9.97
N ASP A 148 5.89 13.79 -11.05
CA ASP A 148 5.03 13.36 -12.16
C ASP A 148 5.60 12.13 -12.89
N ARG A 149 6.92 12.08 -13.08
CA ARG A 149 7.61 10.93 -13.65
C ARG A 149 7.48 9.69 -12.78
N VAL A 150 7.72 9.82 -11.47
CA VAL A 150 7.62 8.70 -10.52
C VAL A 150 6.19 8.17 -10.44
N LEU A 151 5.18 9.05 -10.41
CA LEU A 151 3.77 8.65 -10.43
C LEU A 151 3.38 7.95 -11.74
N THR A 152 3.98 8.34 -12.86
CA THR A 152 3.77 7.67 -14.14
C THR A 152 4.36 6.27 -14.13
N ILE A 153 5.62 6.11 -13.72
CA ILE A 153 6.26 4.80 -13.57
C ILE A 153 5.49 3.91 -12.59
N GLN A 154 5.06 4.46 -11.46
CA GLN A 154 4.26 3.73 -10.48
C GLN A 154 2.96 3.21 -11.10
N ARG A 155 2.26 4.02 -11.90
CA ARG A 155 1.03 3.61 -12.60
C ARG A 155 1.29 2.53 -13.65
N GLU A 156 2.40 2.61 -14.38
CA GLU A 156 2.78 1.62 -15.40
C GLU A 156 3.14 0.26 -14.79
N LEU A 157 3.83 0.25 -13.65
CA LEU A 157 4.19 -0.97 -12.93
C LEU A 157 2.99 -1.59 -12.21
N GLN A 158 2.02 -0.77 -11.80
CA GLN A 158 0.86 -1.24 -11.07
C GLN A 158 -0.19 -1.86 -11.98
N VAL A 159 -0.58 -3.09 -11.67
CA VAL A 159 -1.75 -3.72 -12.29
C VAL A 159 -3.01 -3.19 -11.64
N SER A 160 -4.00 -2.80 -12.46
CA SER A 160 -5.30 -2.30 -12.01
C SER A 160 -6.30 -3.44 -11.85
N MET A 161 -7.18 -3.35 -10.84
CA MET A 161 -8.21 -4.37 -10.61
C MET A 161 -9.19 -4.41 -11.78
N GLN A 162 -9.54 -3.25 -12.33
CA GLN A 162 -10.37 -3.08 -13.52
C GLN A 162 -9.83 -3.90 -14.69
N SER A 163 -8.53 -3.78 -15.01
CA SER A 163 -7.94 -4.52 -16.12
C SER A 163 -7.99 -6.04 -15.93
N LEU A 164 -7.83 -6.51 -14.69
CA LEU A 164 -7.89 -7.93 -14.37
C LEU A 164 -9.32 -8.48 -14.43
N LEU A 165 -10.31 -7.72 -13.98
CA LEU A 165 -11.72 -8.08 -14.05
C LEU A 165 -12.19 -8.18 -15.51
N LEU A 166 -11.84 -7.20 -16.36
CA LEU A 166 -12.13 -7.25 -17.80
C LEU A 166 -11.47 -8.47 -18.45
N LYS A 167 -10.21 -8.74 -18.12
CA LYS A 167 -9.49 -9.92 -18.62
C LYS A 167 -10.13 -11.24 -18.16
N ALA A 168 -10.78 -11.24 -16.99
CA ALA A 168 -11.50 -12.38 -16.45
C ALA A 168 -12.90 -12.58 -17.07
N GLY A 169 -13.33 -11.69 -17.96
CA GLY A 169 -14.58 -11.82 -18.71
C GLY A 169 -15.72 -10.91 -18.25
N LEU A 170 -15.48 -10.02 -17.26
CA LEU A 170 -16.47 -9.00 -16.92
C LEU A 170 -16.51 -7.95 -18.02
N ASN A 171 -17.69 -7.39 -18.27
CA ASN A 171 -17.86 -6.26 -19.17
C ASN A 171 -17.68 -4.92 -18.43
N THR A 172 -17.60 -3.83 -19.20
CA THR A 172 -17.38 -2.48 -18.65
C THR A 172 -18.49 -2.02 -17.71
N GLU A 173 -19.74 -2.42 -17.95
CA GLU A 173 -20.89 -2.06 -17.10
C GLU A 173 -20.80 -2.76 -15.74
N GLN A 174 -20.45 -4.05 -15.73
CA GLN A 174 -20.22 -4.83 -14.51
C GLN A 174 -19.06 -4.24 -13.70
N VAL A 175 -17.96 -3.86 -14.34
CA VAL A 175 -16.82 -3.25 -13.64
C VAL A 175 -17.21 -1.89 -13.07
N ALA A 176 -17.90 -1.04 -13.83
CA ALA A 176 -18.37 0.26 -13.35
C ALA A 176 -19.35 0.12 -12.17
N GLN A 177 -20.21 -0.91 -12.19
CA GLN A 177 -21.10 -1.22 -11.08
C GLN A 177 -20.30 -1.56 -9.81
N LEU A 178 -19.29 -2.44 -9.91
CA LEU A 178 -18.42 -2.79 -8.78
C LEU A 178 -17.66 -1.58 -8.23
N GLU A 179 -17.24 -0.65 -9.08
CA GLU A 179 -16.60 0.59 -8.65
C GLU A 179 -17.59 1.46 -7.87
N SER A 180 -18.81 1.63 -8.37
CA SER A 180 -19.84 2.43 -7.70
C SER A 180 -20.28 1.86 -6.34
N GLU A 181 -20.37 0.53 -6.22
CA GLU A 181 -20.69 -0.16 -4.97
C GLU A 181 -19.58 0.04 -3.92
N ASN A 182 -18.34 0.22 -4.37
CA ASN A 182 -17.17 0.38 -3.53
C ASN A 182 -16.92 1.85 -3.10
N GLU A 183 -17.53 2.81 -3.81
CA GLU A 183 -17.51 4.23 -3.45
C GLU A 183 -18.53 4.60 -2.35
N GLY A 184 -19.49 3.71 -2.07
CA GLY A 184 -20.63 3.94 -1.18
C GLY A 184 -20.46 3.58 0.31
N GLU A 185 -19.30 3.08 0.74
CA GLU A 185 -18.97 2.71 2.15
C GLU A 185 -17.87 3.59 2.79
#